data_AF-A0A7X6DBL0-F1
#
_entry.id   AF-A0A7X6DBL0-F1
#
_cell.length_a   1.000
_cell.length_b   1.000
_cell.length_c   1.000
_cell.angle_alpha   90.00
_cell.angle_beta   90.00
_cell.angle_gamma   90.00
#
_symmetry.space_group_name_H-M   'P 1'
#
loop_
_entity.id
_entity.type
_entity.pdbx_description
1 polymer ?
#
loop_
_entity_poly.entity_id
_entity_poly.type
_entity_poly.pdbx_seq_one_letter_code
_entity_poly.pdbx_strand_id
1 'polypeptide(L)' 'MALIVAAETLHDEVRVWKTIDYSITERWQQLGWIEDPRGSAKSLVLTPEGLRRVQAARDRLVKGRAA' A
#
# COMPACT_ATOMS: atom_id res chain seq x y z
N MET A 1 -2.32 9.52 -0.32
CA MET A 1 -1.90 9.32 1.08
C MET A 1 -2.20 7.93 1.62
N ALA A 2 -3.35 7.31 1.29
CA ALA A 2 -3.75 5.98 1.80
C ALA A 2 -2.69 4.85 1.63
N LEU A 3 -2.02 4.76 0.48
CA LEU A 3 -1.04 3.69 0.20
C LEU A 3 0.27 3.80 1.03
N ILE A 4 0.61 5.00 1.52
CA ILE A 4 1.82 5.19 2.35
C ILE A 4 1.52 4.84 3.81
N VAL A 5 0.39 5.32 4.35
CA VAL A 5 -0.07 4.98 5.72
C VAL A 5 -0.27 3.47 5.85
N ALA A 6 -0.83 2.86 4.79
CA ALA A 6 -0.89 1.42 4.63
C ALA A 6 0.48 0.73 4.80
N ALA A 7 1.48 1.18 4.04
CA ALA A 7 2.83 0.65 4.11
C ALA A 7 3.52 0.95 5.47
N GLU A 8 3.20 2.04 6.17
CA GLU A 8 3.80 2.30 7.49
C GLU A 8 3.24 1.40 8.61
N THR A 9 2.11 0.72 8.39
CA THR A 9 1.61 -0.35 9.28
C THR A 9 2.20 -1.73 8.98
N LEU A 10 3.28 -1.78 8.18
CA LEU A 10 4.02 -3.00 7.85
C LEU A 10 4.56 -3.67 9.11
N HIS A 11 3.90 -4.76 9.52
CA HIS A 11 4.55 -5.80 10.30
C HIS A 11 5.14 -6.80 9.28
N ASP A 12 6.46 -7.00 9.32
CA ASP A 12 7.20 -7.96 8.48
C ASP A 12 7.17 -7.68 6.96
N GLU A 13 7.52 -6.45 6.57
CA GLU A 13 8.00 -6.07 5.21
C GLU A 13 7.07 -6.28 4.00
N VAL A 14 5.90 -6.93 4.15
CA VAL A 14 4.94 -7.13 3.04
C VAL A 14 3.44 -7.13 3.41
N ARG A 15 3.05 -6.75 4.64
CA ARG A 15 1.65 -6.76 5.12
C ARG A 15 1.04 -5.42 5.55
N VAL A 16 -0.12 -5.05 4.97
CA VAL A 16 -0.91 -3.86 5.34
C VAL A 16 -2.24 -4.20 6.03
N TRP A 17 -2.54 -3.68 7.23
CA TRP A 17 -3.76 -4.01 8.00
C TRP A 17 -5.10 -3.67 7.31
N LYS A 18 -6.12 -4.52 7.56
CA LYS A 18 -7.50 -4.50 7.00
C LYS A 18 -8.38 -3.26 7.30
N THR A 19 -7.83 -2.16 7.82
CA THR A 19 -8.61 -0.91 8.05
C THR A 19 -8.79 -0.08 6.78
N ILE A 20 -8.26 -0.54 5.65
CA ILE A 20 -8.44 0.09 4.34
C ILE A 20 -9.75 -0.41 3.73
N ASP A 21 -10.58 0.53 3.28
CA ASP A 21 -11.84 0.23 2.61
C ASP A 21 -11.63 -0.76 1.46
N TYR A 22 -12.50 -1.78 1.39
CA TYR A 22 -12.40 -2.85 0.41
C TYR A 22 -12.40 -2.32 -1.04
N SER A 23 -13.18 -1.27 -1.33
CA SER A 23 -13.23 -0.64 -2.67
C SER A 23 -11.88 -0.03 -3.09
N ILE A 24 -11.08 0.44 -2.13
CA ILE A 24 -9.73 0.94 -2.38
C ILE A 24 -8.79 -0.22 -2.70
N THR A 25 -8.89 -1.31 -1.94
CA THR A 25 -8.06 -2.51 -2.16
C THR A 25 -8.38 -3.19 -3.50
N GLU A 26 -9.67 -3.28 -3.86
CA GLU A 26 -10.11 -3.80 -5.15
C GLU A 26 -9.56 -2.96 -6.31
N ARG A 27 -9.59 -1.63 -6.19
CA ARG A 27 -8.99 -0.75 -7.20
C ARG A 27 -7.48 -0.93 -7.30
N TRP A 28 -6.78 -1.14 -6.19
CA TRP A 28 -5.33 -1.39 -6.22
C TRP A 28 -4.99 -2.73 -6.87
N GLN A 29 -5.82 -3.76 -6.66
CA GLN A 29 -5.69 -5.04 -7.35
C GLN A 29 -5.89 -4.85 -8.85
N GLN A 30 -6.94 -4.15 -9.27
CA GLN A 30 -7.20 -3.85 -10.68
C GLN A 30 -6.06 -3.06 -11.35
N LEU A 31 -5.39 -2.20 -10.58
CA LEU A 31 -4.22 -1.45 -11.04
C LEU A 31 -2.91 -2.26 -10.97
N GLY A 32 -2.95 -3.49 -10.47
CA GLY A 32 -1.79 -4.38 -10.34
C GLY A 32 -0.80 -3.96 -9.25
N TRP A 33 -1.24 -3.18 -8.25
CA TRP A 33 -0.36 -2.68 -7.17
C TRP A 33 -0.26 -3.65 -6.01
N ILE A 34 -1.27 -4.51 -5.86
CA ILE A 34 -1.34 -5.54 -4.83
C ILE A 34 -1.74 -6.88 -5.44
N GLU A 35 -1.35 -7.96 -4.78
CA GLU A 35 -1.87 -9.30 -5.08
C GLU A 35 -3.35 -9.43 -4.69
N ASP A 36 -3.96 -10.56 -5.05
CA ASP A 36 -5.38 -10.81 -4.78
C ASP A 36 -5.70 -10.68 -3.29
N PRO A 37 -6.51 -9.68 -2.88
CA PRO A 37 -6.84 -9.45 -1.48
C PRO A 37 -7.86 -10.47 -0.95
N ARG A 38 -8.39 -11.36 -1.82
CA ARG A 38 -9.38 -12.39 -1.46
C ARG A 38 -8.74 -13.47 -0.58
N GLY A 39 -8.69 -13.19 0.72
CA GLY A 39 -8.21 -14.12 1.74
C GLY A 39 -8.53 -13.65 3.17
N SER A 40 -8.46 -14.56 4.13
CA SER A 40 -8.61 -14.23 5.55
C SER A 40 -7.41 -13.45 6.10
N ALA A 41 -6.32 -13.37 5.34
CA ALA A 41 -5.08 -12.68 5.69
C ALA A 41 -5.36 -11.25 6.12
N LYS A 42 -4.87 -10.88 7.31
CA LYS A 42 -4.99 -9.52 7.89
C LYS A 42 -4.20 -8.45 7.12
N SER A 43 -3.76 -8.76 5.90
CA SER A 43 -2.73 -8.02 5.21
C SER A 43 -2.79 -8.08 3.69
N LEU A 44 -2.47 -6.96 3.05
CA LEU A 44 -2.27 -6.89 1.60
C LEU A 44 -0.79 -7.02 1.24
N VAL A 45 -0.50 -7.77 0.19
CA VAL A 45 0.86 -7.95 -0.38
C VAL A 45 1.03 -6.99 -1.55
N LEU A 46 2.08 -6.17 -1.54
CA LEU A 46 2.42 -5.26 -2.63
C LEU A 46 3.13 -6.02 -3.76
N THR A 47 2.76 -5.72 -5.00
CA THR A 47 3.55 -6.14 -6.17
C THR A 47 4.81 -5.25 -6.29
N PRO A 48 5.80 -5.63 -7.13
CA PRO A 48 6.96 -4.77 -7.41
C PRO A 48 6.57 -3.37 -7.92
N GLU A 49 5.45 -3.25 -8.63
CA GLU A 49 4.92 -1.98 -9.10
C GLU A 49 4.26 -1.18 -7.97
N GLY A 50 3.50 -1.84 -7.09
CA GLY A 50 2.95 -1.23 -5.89
C GLY A 50 4.04 -0.65 -4.98
N LEU A 51 5.14 -1.39 -4.79
CA LEU A 51 6.28 -0.96 -4.00
C LEU A 51 6.95 0.30 -4.57
N ARG A 52 7.18 0.35 -5.89
CA ARG A 52 7.72 1.55 -6.56
C ARG A 52 6.83 2.78 -6.37
N ARG A 53 5.49 2.61 -6.44
CA ARG A 53 4.56 3.71 -6.18
C ARG A 53 4.57 4.18 -4.74
N VAL A 54 4.68 3.26 -3.78
CA VAL A 54 4.83 3.60 -2.36
C VAL A 54 6.09 4.43 -2.15
N GLN A 55 7.24 3.98 -2.67
CA GLN A 55 8.51 4.69 -2.54
C GLN A 55 8.44 6.09 -3.16
N ALA A 56 7.94 6.21 -4.39
CA ALA A 56 7.80 7.51 -5.05
C ALA A 56 6.85 8.46 -4.30
N ALA A 57 5.76 7.94 -3.72
CA ALA A 57 4.81 8.74 -2.96
C ALA A 57 5.41 9.15 -1.59
N ARG A 58 6.18 8.27 -0.95
CA ARG A 58 6.95 8.58 0.27
C ARG A 58 7.96 9.69 0.02
N ASP A 59 8.75 9.59 -1.05
CA ASP A 59 9.77 10.58 -1.39
C ASP A 59 9.15 11.96 -1.64
N ARG A 60 7.99 12.01 -2.30
CA ARG A 60 7.24 13.27 -2.52
C ARG A 60 6.78 13.89 -1.19
N LEU A 61 6.28 13.08 -0.26
CA LEU A 61 5.87 13.58 1.06
C LEU A 61 7.06 14.08 1.89
N VAL A 62 8.18 13.35 1.87
CA VAL A 62 9.39 13.75 2.61
C VAL A 62 9.93 15.07 2.04
N LYS A 63 10.02 15.19 0.71
CA LYS A 63 10.50 16.41 0.05
C LYS A 63 9.56 17.61 0.24
N GLY A 64 8.24 17.37 0.29
CA GLY A 64 7.25 18.43 0.53
C GLY A 64 7.13 18.89 1.99
N ARG A 65 7.69 18.13 2.96
CA ARG A 65 7.77 18.52 4.37
C ARG A 65 9.03 19.34 4.68
N ALA A 66 10.02 19.29 3.80
CA ALA A 66 11.29 20.01 3.93
C ALA A 66 11.28 21.41 3.28
N ALA A 67 10.11 21.90 2.87
CA ALA A 67 9.90 23.20 2.23
C ALA A 67 8.96 24.08 3.07
#